data_AF-A0A1Y2T299-F1
#
_entry.id   AF-A0A1Y2T299-F1
#
_cell.length_a   1.000
_cell.length_b   1.000
_cell.length_c   1.000
_cell.angle_alpha   90.00
_cell.angle_beta   90.00
_cell.angle_gamma   90.00
#
_symmetry.space_group_name_H-M   'P 1'
#
loop_
_entity.id
_entity.type
_entity.pdbx_description
1 polymer ?
#
loop_
_entity_poly.entity_id
_entity_poly.type
_entity_poly.pdbx_seq_one_letter_code
_entity_poly.pdbx_strand_id
1 'polypeptide(L)'
;MAETEIFRLSDAVLRRERARAVALLERLLRQVDHPLQLLSALTGRFRQLLLVKALAARRLSPKEAAQLAHMHPYAYGKLAEHAATVDRAEIVRALKRLLEADLAIKSGYDPRLTLETVVAELVGEQG
;
A
#
# COMPACT_ATOMS: atom_id res chain seq x y z
N MET A 1 6.23 -6.08 12.84
CA MET A 1 5.95 -4.73 12.31
C MET A 1 4.59 -4.28 12.82
N ALA A 2 4.46 -3.04 13.32
CA ALA A 2 3.16 -2.53 13.72
C ALA A 2 2.29 -2.24 12.47
N GLU A 3 1.11 -2.83 12.39
CA GLU A 3 0.15 -2.66 11.29
C GLU A 3 -0.18 -1.17 11.02
N THR A 4 -0.20 -0.36 12.07
CA THR A 4 -0.40 1.10 11.98
C THR A 4 0.67 1.81 11.15
N GLU A 5 1.92 1.33 11.17
CA GLU A 5 3.04 1.99 10.48
C GLU A 5 3.00 1.73 8.98
N ILE A 6 2.63 0.51 8.56
CA ILE A 6 2.45 0.20 7.14
C ILE A 6 1.25 0.96 6.55
N PHE A 7 0.19 1.17 7.33
CA PHE A 7 -0.94 2.01 6.94
C PHE A 7 -0.52 3.47 6.75
N ARG A 8 0.27 4.01 7.68
CA ARG A 8 0.82 5.36 7.55
C ARG A 8 1.70 5.49 6.30
N LEU A 9 2.53 4.49 6.00
CA LEU A 9 3.37 4.50 4.81
C LEU A 9 2.52 4.46 3.53
N SER A 10 1.56 3.54 3.42
CA SER A 10 0.68 3.46 2.24
C SER A 10 -0.10 4.75 2.03
N ASP A 11 -0.61 5.33 3.11
CA ASP A 11 -1.37 6.58 3.06
C ASP A 11 -0.49 7.75 2.60
N ALA A 12 0.74 7.85 3.12
CA ALA A 12 1.70 8.89 2.73
C ALA A 12 2.09 8.76 1.25
N VAL A 13 2.26 7.52 0.76
CA VAL A 13 2.52 7.24 -0.66
C VAL A 13 1.36 7.71 -1.53
N LEU A 14 0.12 7.33 -1.19
CA LEU A 14 -1.08 7.68 -1.94
C LEU A 14 -1.40 9.17 -1.90
N ARG A 15 -1.10 9.85 -0.78
CA ARG A 15 -1.24 11.31 -0.64
C ARG A 15 -0.05 12.10 -1.21
N ARG A 16 0.94 11.42 -1.79
CA ARG A 16 2.17 12.03 -2.35
C ARG A 16 2.93 12.87 -1.33
N GLU A 17 2.88 12.47 -0.06
CA GLU A 17 3.57 13.13 1.05
C GLU A 17 5.04 12.66 1.09
N ARG A 18 5.84 13.04 0.08
CA ARG A 18 7.22 12.52 -0.15
C ARG A 18 8.08 12.47 1.10
N ALA A 19 8.22 13.60 1.81
CA ALA A 19 9.06 13.67 3.01
C ALA A 19 8.58 12.68 4.10
N ARG A 20 7.27 12.55 4.27
CA ARG A 20 6.67 11.64 5.25
C ARG A 20 6.83 10.18 4.83
N ALA A 21 6.60 9.87 3.56
CA ALA A 21 6.74 8.52 3.02
C ALA A 21 8.18 8.00 3.19
N VAL A 22 9.18 8.81 2.84
CA VAL A 22 10.60 8.47 3.01
C VAL A 22 10.95 8.28 4.48
N ALA A 23 10.55 9.20 5.36
CA ALA A 23 10.84 9.08 6.79
C ALA A 23 10.20 7.83 7.42
N LEU A 24 8.98 7.47 7.02
CA LEU A 24 8.29 6.26 7.47
C LEU A 24 8.98 5.00 6.94
N LEU A 25 9.37 4.99 5.66
CA LEU A 25 10.10 3.88 5.05
C LEU A 25 11.42 3.62 5.77
N GLU A 26 12.23 4.66 5.98
CA GLU A 26 13.51 4.53 6.68
C GLU A 26 13.33 4.01 8.10
N ARG A 27 12.31 4.49 8.82
CA ARG A 27 11.98 3.98 10.15
C ARG A 27 11.63 2.50 10.11
N LEU A 28 10.79 2.09 9.17
CA LEU A 28 10.36 0.71 9.00
C LEU A 28 11.53 -0.20 8.62
N LEU A 29 12.41 0.24 7.72
CA LEU A 29 13.61 -0.49 7.31
C LEU A 29 14.58 -0.73 8.48
N ARG A 30 14.64 0.18 9.46
CA ARG A 30 15.42 -0.02 10.69
C ARG A 30 14.79 -1.02 11.68
N GLN A 31 13.51 -1.33 11.50
CA GLN A 31 12.74 -2.19 12.42
C GLN A 31 12.52 -3.60 11.88
N VAL A 32 12.84 -3.87 10.61
CA VAL A 32 12.66 -5.17 9.98
C VAL A 32 14.01 -5.83 9.69
N ASP A 33 14.12 -7.11 10.02
CA ASP A 33 15.30 -7.91 9.68
C ASP A 33 15.32 -8.26 8.19
N HIS A 34 14.15 -8.31 7.56
CA HIS A 34 13.98 -8.71 6.17
C HIS A 34 13.16 -7.67 5.40
N PRO A 35 13.78 -6.85 4.53
CA PRO A 35 13.07 -5.83 3.76
C PRO A 35 11.94 -6.38 2.88
N LEU A 36 12.06 -7.62 2.39
CA LEU A 36 10.99 -8.31 1.65
C LEU A 36 9.67 -8.42 2.43
N GLN A 37 9.72 -8.49 3.76
CA GLN A 37 8.51 -8.46 4.58
C GLN A 37 7.79 -7.11 4.48
N LEU A 38 8.55 -6.02 4.40
CA LEU A 38 8.00 -4.68 4.20
C LEU A 38 7.39 -4.51 2.82
N LEU A 39 8.06 -5.00 1.77
CA LEU A 39 7.48 -5.01 0.42
C LEU A 39 6.18 -5.81 0.37
N SER A 40 6.17 -6.99 0.99
CA SER A 40 4.99 -7.86 1.05
C SER A 40 3.83 -7.21 1.79
N ALA A 41 4.12 -6.55 2.93
CA ALA A 41 3.13 -5.84 3.72
C ALA A 41 2.55 -4.63 2.96
N LEU A 42 3.41 -3.85 2.29
CA LEU A 42 2.99 -2.71 1.48
C LEU A 42 2.10 -3.19 0.32
N THR A 43 2.51 -4.23 -0.39
CA THR A 43 1.72 -4.80 -1.49
C THR A 43 0.37 -5.34 -1.01
N GLY A 44 0.34 -6.02 0.14
CA GLY A 44 -0.90 -6.46 0.79
C GLY A 44 -1.86 -5.30 1.06
N ARG A 45 -1.33 -4.19 1.54
CA ARG A 45 -2.09 -2.98 1.83
C ARG A 45 -2.73 -2.36 0.58
N PHE A 46 -1.99 -2.27 -0.53
CA PHE A 46 -2.56 -1.81 -1.80
C PHE A 46 -3.61 -2.78 -2.37
N ARG A 47 -3.44 -4.10 -2.20
CA ARG A 47 -4.46 -5.09 -2.59
C ARG A 47 -5.74 -4.95 -1.77
N GLN A 48 -5.63 -4.74 -0.46
CA GLN A 48 -6.78 -4.47 0.40
C GLN A 48 -7.52 -3.20 -0.03
N LEU A 49 -6.78 -2.14 -0.37
CA LEU A 49 -7.36 -0.90 -0.86
C LEU A 49 -8.11 -1.12 -2.19
N LEU A 50 -7.52 -1.88 -3.12
CA LEU A 50 -8.17 -2.23 -4.39
C LEU A 50 -9.46 -3.04 -4.18
N LEU A 51 -9.41 -4.03 -3.28
CA LEU A 51 -10.56 -4.86 -2.92
C LEU A 51 -11.69 -4.01 -2.34
N VAL A 52 -11.39 -3.17 -1.35
CA VAL A 52 -12.38 -2.29 -0.72
C VAL A 52 -12.95 -1.31 -1.74
N LYS A 53 -12.12 -0.71 -2.61
CA LYS A 53 -12.60 0.17 -3.68
C LYS A 53 -13.56 -0.55 -4.63
N ALA A 54 -13.24 -1.79 -5.01
CA ALA A 54 -14.08 -2.59 -5.89
C ALA A 54 -15.41 -2.97 -5.22
N LEU A 55 -15.40 -3.34 -3.93
CA LEU A 55 -16.62 -3.68 -3.19
C LEU A 55 -17.50 -2.46 -2.93
N ALA A 56 -16.91 -1.29 -2.64
CA ALA A 56 -17.63 -0.04 -2.46
C ALA A 56 -18.33 0.45 -3.73
N ALA A 57 -17.85 0.06 -4.92
CA ALA A 57 -18.51 0.37 -6.19
C ALA A 57 -19.73 -0.53 -6.50
N ARG A 58 -19.96 -1.57 -5.70
CA ARG A 58 -21.10 -2.48 -5.87
C ARG A 58 -22.30 -1.97 -5.07
N ARG A 59 -23.51 -2.36 -5.47
CA ARG A 59 -24.75 -2.06 -4.73
C ARG A 59 -24.92 -2.99 -3.52
N LEU A 60 -23.96 -2.96 -2.60
CA LEU A 60 -23.94 -3.74 -1.36
C LEU A 60 -24.12 -2.81 -0.17
N SER A 61 -24.69 -3.32 0.92
CA SER A 61 -24.63 -2.60 2.20
C SER A 61 -23.19 -2.59 2.75
N PRO A 62 -22.83 -1.60 3.59
CA PRO A 62 -21.51 -1.55 4.23
C PRO A 62 -21.16 -2.82 5.01
N LYS A 63 -22.17 -3.48 5.61
CA LYS A 63 -22.00 -4.73 6.37
C LYS A 63 -21.64 -5.90 5.46
N GLU A 64 -22.36 -6.07 4.34
CA GLU A 64 -22.07 -7.13 3.36
C GLU A 64 -20.71 -6.92 2.72
N ALA A 65 -20.37 -5.68 2.36
CA ALA A 65 -19.09 -5.36 1.78
C ALA A 65 -17.92 -5.62 2.76
N ALA A 66 -18.10 -5.29 4.05
CA ALA A 66 -17.11 -5.61 5.09
C ALA A 66 -16.92 -7.13 5.26
N GLN A 67 -18.01 -7.91 5.24
CA GLN A 67 -17.96 -9.37 5.31
C GLN A 67 -17.22 -9.98 4.10
N LEU A 68 -17.52 -9.53 2.88
CA LEU A 68 -16.82 -9.95 1.66
C LEU A 68 -15.34 -9.54 1.65
N ALA A 69 -15.00 -8.43 2.32
CA ALA A 69 -13.62 -7.99 2.49
C ALA A 69 -12.89 -8.77 3.61
N HIS A 70 -13.58 -9.62 4.36
CA HIS A 70 -13.10 -10.25 5.59
C HIS A 70 -12.57 -9.22 6.62
N MET A 71 -13.26 -8.09 6.73
CA MET A 71 -12.89 -6.97 7.60
C MET A 71 -13.99 -6.68 8.62
N HIS A 72 -13.58 -6.19 9.80
CA HIS A 72 -14.52 -5.62 10.76
C HIS A 72 -15.19 -4.36 10.17
N PRO A 73 -16.51 -4.11 10.38
CA PRO A 73 -17.23 -3.00 9.76
C PRO A 73 -16.58 -1.62 9.97
N TYR A 74 -16.04 -1.36 11.17
CA TYR A 74 -15.35 -0.11 11.46
C TYR A 74 -14.05 0.07 10.63
N ALA A 75 -13.23 -0.98 10.55
CA ALA A 75 -11.99 -0.95 9.76
C ALA A 75 -12.28 -0.85 8.26
N TYR A 76 -13.29 -1.57 7.78
CA TYR A 76 -13.78 -1.46 6.41
C TYR A 76 -14.23 -0.03 6.10
N GLY A 77 -15.05 0.58 6.98
CA GLY A 77 -15.53 1.95 6.80
C GLY A 77 -14.39 2.95 6.65
N LYS A 78 -13.40 2.90 7.55
CA LYS A 78 -12.20 3.75 7.45
C LYS A 78 -11.41 3.54 6.16
N LEU A 79 -11.26 2.29 5.74
CA LEU A 79 -10.56 1.99 4.49
C LEU A 79 -11.38 2.39 3.26
N ALA A 80 -12.71 2.28 3.31
CA ALA A 80 -13.60 2.68 2.23
C ALA A 80 -13.63 4.19 2.04
N GLU A 81 -13.63 4.97 3.14
CA GLU A 81 -13.45 6.42 3.12
C GLU A 81 -12.15 6.79 2.40
N HIS A 82 -11.03 6.13 2.73
CA HIS A 82 -9.75 6.38 2.08
C HIS A 82 -9.74 5.91 0.61
N ALA A 83 -10.30 4.73 0.32
CA ALA A 83 -10.40 4.19 -1.03
C ALA A 83 -11.23 5.08 -1.95
N ALA A 84 -12.19 5.83 -1.42
CA ALA A 84 -13.00 6.77 -2.18
C ALA A 84 -12.16 7.94 -2.73
N THR A 85 -11.10 8.36 -2.04
CA THR A 85 -10.26 9.50 -2.43
C THR A 85 -9.12 9.15 -3.40
N VAL A 86 -8.93 7.87 -3.72
CA VAL A 86 -7.79 7.39 -4.53
C VAL A 86 -8.27 6.76 -5.81
N ASP A 87 -7.69 7.12 -6.96
CA ASP A 87 -8.11 6.53 -8.23
C ASP A 87 -7.76 5.06 -8.36
N ARG A 88 -8.66 4.26 -8.94
CA ARG A 88 -8.40 2.82 -9.16
C ARG A 88 -7.14 2.62 -10.01
N ALA A 89 -6.93 3.49 -10.99
CA ALA A 89 -5.76 3.44 -11.86
C ALA A 89 -4.45 3.69 -11.08
N GLU A 90 -4.44 4.57 -10.08
CA GLU A 90 -3.29 4.81 -9.20
C GLU A 90 -2.96 3.58 -8.36
N ILE A 91 -3.97 2.94 -7.76
CA ILE A 91 -3.78 1.72 -6.97
C ILE A 91 -3.20 0.60 -7.84
N VAL A 92 -3.72 0.43 -9.07
CA VAL A 92 -3.24 -0.59 -10.01
C VAL A 92 -1.81 -0.29 -10.48
N ARG A 93 -1.48 0.97 -10.78
CA ARG A 93 -0.10 1.37 -11.12
C ARG A 93 0.85 1.06 -9.98
N ALA A 94 0.46 1.39 -8.75
CA ALA A 94 1.29 1.10 -7.58
C ALA A 94 1.52 -0.41 -7.40
N LEU A 95 0.48 -1.23 -7.56
CA LEU A 95 0.62 -2.68 -7.51
C LEU A 95 1.56 -3.24 -8.59
N LYS A 96 1.57 -2.67 -9.79
CA LYS A 96 2.51 -3.06 -10.86
C LYS A 96 3.95 -2.73 -10.48
N ARG A 97 4.20 -1.51 -9.99
CA ARG A 97 5.55 -1.11 -9.54
C ARG A 97 6.05 -1.95 -8.36
N LEU A 98 5.17 -2.27 -7.41
CA LEU A 98 5.51 -3.16 -6.30
C LEU A 98 5.82 -4.59 -6.76
N LEU A 99 5.16 -5.08 -7.82
CA LEU A 99 5.48 -6.37 -8.44
C LEU A 99 6.84 -6.34 -9.15
N GLU A 100 7.15 -5.28 -9.88
CA GLU A 100 8.46 -5.07 -10.51
C GLU A 100 9.58 -5.07 -9.46
N ALA A 101 9.36 -4.39 -8.33
CA ALA A 101 10.28 -4.40 -7.19
C ALA A 101 10.49 -5.80 -6.61
N ASP A 102 9.41 -6.58 -6.43
CA ASP A 102 9.50 -7.95 -5.91
C ASP A 102 10.32 -8.85 -6.85
N LEU A 103 10.12 -8.72 -8.17
CA LEU A 103 10.89 -9.44 -9.19
C LEU A 103 12.37 -9.02 -9.19
N ALA A 104 12.66 -7.72 -9.06
CA ALA A 104 14.03 -7.22 -8.99
C ALA A 104 14.78 -7.83 -7.80
N ILE A 105 14.17 -7.82 -6.61
CA ILE A 105 14.81 -8.41 -5.42
C ILE A 105 15.06 -9.91 -5.61
N LYS A 106 14.08 -10.64 -6.15
CA LYS A 106 14.23 -12.07 -6.47
C LYS A 106 15.27 -12.37 -7.54
N SER A 107 15.62 -11.36 -8.34
CA SER A 107 16.66 -11.43 -9.38
C SER A 107 18.05 -10.99 -8.89
N GLY A 108 18.21 -10.73 -7.59
CA GLY A 108 19.50 -10.43 -6.97
C GLY A 108 19.78 -8.94 -6.74
N TYR A 109 18.81 -8.05 -6.98
CA TYR A 109 18.96 -6.63 -6.63
C TYR A 109 18.89 -6.43 -5.11
N ASP A 110 19.57 -5.39 -4.62
CA ASP A 110 19.57 -5.07 -3.19
C ASP A 110 18.14 -4.77 -2.69
N PRO A 111 17.63 -5.51 -1.67
CA PRO A 111 16.26 -5.34 -1.18
C PRO A 111 15.95 -3.94 -0.65
N ARG A 112 16.92 -3.31 -0.01
CA ARG A 112 16.72 -2.01 0.64
C ARG A 112 16.67 -0.90 -0.40
N LEU A 113 17.65 -0.85 -1.30
CA LEU A 113 17.70 0.12 -2.39
C LEU A 113 16.48 -0.01 -3.30
N THR A 114 16.04 -1.24 -3.58
CA THR A 114 14.85 -1.49 -4.40
C THR A 114 13.59 -0.92 -3.74
N LEU A 115 13.45 -1.07 -2.41
CA LEU A 115 12.33 -0.50 -1.65
C LEU A 115 12.36 1.03 -1.60
N GLU A 116 13.52 1.61 -1.37
CA GLU A 116 13.72 3.06 -1.40
C GLU A 116 13.37 3.64 -2.79
N THR A 117 13.80 2.95 -3.85
CA THR A 117 13.50 3.33 -5.23
C THR A 117 12.00 3.26 -5.53
N VAL A 118 11.34 2.12 -5.30
CA VAL A 118 9.92 1.97 -5.64
C VAL A 118 9.06 2.95 -4.83
N VAL A 119 9.35 3.20 -3.55
CA VAL A 119 8.60 4.20 -2.77
C VAL A 119 8.81 5.61 -3.31
N ALA A 120 10.03 5.95 -3.74
CA ALA A 120 10.33 7.24 -4.37
C ALA A 120 9.58 7.42 -5.71
N GLU A 121 9.49 6.37 -6.53
CA GLU A 121 8.71 6.38 -7.78
C GLU A 121 7.22 6.58 -7.50
N LEU A 122 6.66 5.84 -6.53
CA LEU A 122 5.24 5.92 -6.18
C LEU A 122 4.81 7.31 -5.69
N VAL A 123 5.71 8.07 -5.05
CA VAL A 123 5.42 9.47 -4.65
C VAL A 123 5.74 10.48 -5.75
N GLY A 124 6.67 10.16 -6.67
CA GLY A 124 7.23 11.09 -7.65
C GLY A 124 6.62 11.04 -9.06
N GLU A 125 5.93 9.97 -9.45
CA GLU A 125 5.37 9.87 -10.80
C GLU A 125 4.12 10.76 -10.99
N GLN A 126 4.30 11.95 -11.59
CA GLN A 126 3.58 12.42 -12.78
C GLN A 126 4.49 13.34 -13.63
N GLY A 127 4.77 12.87 -14.84
CA GLY A 127 5.49 13.53 -15.93
C GLY A 127 5.52 12.56 -17.09
#